data_AF-A0A2W6CM46-F1
#
_entry.id   AF-A0A2W6CM46-F1
#
_cell.length_a   1.000
_cell.length_b   1.000
_cell.length_c   1.000
_cell.angle_alpha   90.00
_cell.angle_beta   90.00
_cell.angle_gamma   90.00
#
_symmetry.space_group_name_H-M   'P 1'
#
loop_
_entity.id
_entity.type
_entity.pdbx_description
1 polymer ?
#
loop_
_entity_poly.entity_id
_entity_poly.type
_entity_poly.pdbx_seq_one_letter_code
_entity_poly.pdbx_strand_id
1 'polypeptide(L)'
;MTKTKSRQPIDGQINPRQACPCGSGKRYKACHGAPGGAQDAMVRRPFAGLAAECQLVALREFVPSATAPLPLARPAGREVTLATVLPTAAAAIVRPDNEALVGLQVLNRSADLSRDLGRAVSWALTAQAGSVLPTVSTTGEGEQVRLQDLLTPETPLDITVHPDFAWWIPGDQPPSDEAAASLQQANAAIMPTEAVSGAGIEAAYWVDAGDKAHLRWVRPEQEEQLLAALARLAARDELDLGGD
;
A
#
# COMPACT_ATOMS: atom_id res chain seq x y z
N MET A 1 -31.01 40.45 12.38
CA MET A 1 -30.07 39.42 12.91
C MET A 1 -30.82 38.09 12.99
N THR A 2 -30.79 37.29 11.93
CA THR A 2 -31.57 36.05 11.85
C THR A 2 -30.73 34.92 12.44
N LYS A 3 -31.00 34.54 13.70
CA LYS A 3 -30.34 33.41 14.37
C LYS A 3 -30.68 32.11 13.64
N THR A 4 -29.70 31.50 12.97
CA THR A 4 -29.84 30.15 12.40
C THR A 4 -29.89 29.14 13.55
N LYS A 5 -31.06 28.52 13.77
CA LYS A 5 -31.24 27.42 14.73
C LYS A 5 -30.31 26.26 14.35
N SER A 6 -29.36 25.93 15.23
CA SER A 6 -28.58 24.70 15.13
C SER A 6 -29.50 23.51 15.43
N ARG A 7 -29.94 22.83 14.37
CA ARG A 7 -30.66 21.56 14.47
C ARG A 7 -29.66 20.49 14.88
N GLN A 8 -29.85 19.89 16.06
CA GLN A 8 -29.03 18.75 16.50
C GLN A 8 -29.22 17.58 15.52
N PRO A 9 -28.14 16.84 15.18
CA PRO A 9 -28.25 15.64 14.36
C PRO A 9 -29.19 14.64 15.03
N ILE A 10 -30.07 14.02 14.22
CA ILE A 10 -30.88 12.87 14.63
C ILE A 10 -29.92 11.67 14.69
N ASP A 11 -30.08 10.81 15.69
CA ASP A 11 -29.19 9.66 15.90
C ASP A 11 -29.09 8.79 14.63
N GLY A 12 -27.87 8.47 14.21
CA GLY A 12 -27.59 7.77 12.94
C GLY A 12 -27.48 8.65 11.67
N GLN A 13 -27.74 9.96 11.72
CA GLN A 13 -27.50 10.85 10.56
C GLN A 13 -26.07 11.40 10.54
N ILE A 14 -25.35 11.16 9.45
CA ILE A 14 -24.01 11.70 9.19
C ILE A 14 -24.08 13.24 9.17
N ASN A 15 -23.37 13.90 10.10
CA ASN A 15 -23.32 15.35 10.16
C ASN A 15 -22.50 15.91 8.97
N PRO A 16 -23.07 16.76 8.08
CA PRO A 16 -22.36 17.27 6.91
C PRO A 16 -21.07 18.06 7.22
N ARG A 17 -20.90 18.54 8.45
CA ARG A 17 -19.71 19.27 8.90
C ARG A 17 -18.68 18.40 9.63
N GLN A 18 -18.98 17.14 9.94
CA GLN A 18 -18.03 16.24 10.60
C GLN A 18 -16.86 15.88 9.67
N ALA A 19 -15.75 15.43 10.25
CA ALA A 19 -14.64 14.87 9.49
C ALA A 19 -15.12 13.70 8.64
N CYS A 20 -14.70 13.62 7.37
CA CYS A 20 -15.09 12.51 6.52
C CYS A 20 -14.48 11.20 7.08
N PRO A 21 -15.28 10.15 7.32
CA PRO A 21 -14.75 8.86 7.75
C PRO A 21 -13.90 8.18 6.66
N CYS A 22 -13.94 8.68 5.43
CA CYS A 22 -13.16 8.19 4.28
C CYS A 22 -11.64 8.49 4.33
N GLY A 23 -11.15 9.18 5.37
CA GLY A 23 -9.72 9.50 5.50
C GLY A 23 -9.21 10.60 4.55
N SER A 24 -10.08 11.31 3.83
CA SER A 24 -9.68 12.38 2.89
C SER A 24 -9.14 13.65 3.57
N GLY A 25 -9.26 13.77 4.89
CA GLY A 25 -8.96 15.00 5.64
C GLY A 25 -9.95 16.14 5.42
N LYS A 26 -11.02 15.93 4.62
CA LYS A 26 -12.07 16.93 4.35
C LYS A 26 -13.29 16.72 5.26
N ARG A 27 -14.20 17.71 5.29
CA ARG A 27 -15.54 17.57 5.91
C ARG A 27 -16.46 16.74 5.01
N TYR A 28 -17.40 15.99 5.60
CA TYR A 28 -18.30 15.09 4.87
C TYR A 28 -19.01 15.76 3.68
N LYS A 29 -19.59 16.97 3.86
CA LYS A 29 -20.26 17.69 2.76
C LYS A 29 -19.33 18.03 1.60
N ALA A 30 -18.06 18.33 1.87
CA ALA A 30 -17.08 18.66 0.85
C ALA A 30 -16.53 17.42 0.13
N CYS A 31 -16.69 16.23 0.73
CA CYS A 31 -16.24 14.98 0.16
C CYS A 31 -17.37 14.21 -0.55
N HIS A 32 -18.57 14.16 0.04
CA HIS A 32 -19.73 13.37 -0.43
C HIS A 32 -21.03 14.18 -0.59
N GLY A 33 -20.99 15.51 -0.41
CA GLY A 33 -22.20 16.35 -0.40
C GLY A 33 -22.47 17.14 -1.70
N ALA A 34 -21.74 16.86 -2.79
CA ALA A 34 -21.94 17.51 -4.09
C ALA A 34 -22.92 16.71 -4.98
N PRO A 35 -23.75 17.37 -5.80
CA PRO A 35 -24.54 16.70 -6.85
C PRO A 35 -23.59 16.04 -7.85
N GLY A 36 -23.68 14.72 -8.02
CA GLY A 36 -22.72 13.90 -8.76
C GLY A 36 -21.96 12.87 -7.91
N GLY A 37 -22.22 12.82 -6.60
CA GLY A 37 -21.56 11.88 -5.68
C GLY A 37 -20.19 12.36 -5.23
N ALA A 38 -19.45 11.51 -4.54
CA ALA A 38 -18.10 11.85 -4.11
C ALA A 38 -17.23 12.12 -5.35
N GLN A 39 -16.76 13.35 -5.52
CA GLN A 39 -15.54 13.54 -6.31
C GLN A 39 -14.47 12.73 -5.58
N ASP A 40 -13.81 11.79 -6.27
CA ASP A 40 -12.83 10.85 -5.72
C ASP A 40 -11.60 11.64 -5.23
N ALA A 41 -11.77 12.29 -4.08
CA ALA A 41 -10.79 13.17 -3.50
C ALA A 41 -9.61 12.31 -3.08
N MET A 42 -8.43 12.59 -3.65
CA MET A 42 -7.17 11.94 -3.30
C MET A 42 -7.06 11.73 -1.78
N VAL A 43 -7.02 10.47 -1.37
CA VAL A 43 -6.83 10.08 0.03
C VAL A 43 -5.34 10.11 0.30
N ARG A 44 -4.90 11.14 1.03
CA ARG A 44 -3.46 11.40 1.24
C ARG A 44 -2.75 10.31 2.05
N ARG A 45 -3.42 9.74 3.04
CA ARG A 45 -2.88 8.67 3.90
C ARG A 45 -3.81 7.45 3.85
N PRO A 46 -3.79 6.68 2.75
CA PRO A 46 -4.75 5.59 2.54
C PRO A 46 -4.62 4.50 3.62
N PHE A 47 -3.42 4.27 4.13
CA PHE A 47 -3.11 3.24 5.12
C PHE A 47 -3.11 3.72 6.58
N ALA A 48 -3.57 4.96 6.84
CA ALA A 48 -3.65 5.49 8.19
C ALA A 48 -4.38 4.53 9.14
N GLY A 49 -3.81 4.33 10.33
CA GLY A 49 -4.35 3.44 11.36
C GLY A 49 -3.87 1.99 11.29
N LEU A 50 -2.97 1.65 10.37
CA LEU A 50 -2.27 0.37 10.35
C LEU A 50 -0.86 0.54 10.92
N ALA A 51 -0.42 -0.37 11.79
CA ALA A 51 0.98 -0.48 12.21
C ALA A 51 1.91 -0.65 10.99
N ALA A 52 1.42 -1.33 9.95
CA ALA A 52 2.10 -1.51 8.68
C ALA A 52 2.06 -0.29 7.73
N GLU A 53 1.57 0.90 8.13
CA GLU A 53 1.42 2.05 7.23
C GLU A 53 2.73 2.41 6.51
N CYS A 54 3.82 2.61 7.25
CA CYS A 54 5.11 2.99 6.66
C CYS A 54 5.66 1.89 5.75
N GLN A 55 5.47 0.62 6.14
CA GLN A 55 5.84 -0.55 5.37
C GLN A 55 5.09 -0.60 4.03
N LEU A 56 3.77 -0.44 4.04
CA LEU A 56 2.94 -0.40 2.83
C LEU A 56 3.32 0.76 1.92
N VAL A 57 3.65 1.94 2.47
CA VAL A 57 4.15 3.07 1.66
C VAL A 57 5.49 2.73 1.02
N ALA A 58 6.45 2.16 1.75
CA ALA A 58 7.75 1.79 1.19
C ALA A 58 7.61 0.75 0.08
N LEU A 59 6.83 -0.31 0.33
CA LEU A 59 6.52 -1.35 -0.64
C LEU A 59 5.82 -0.80 -1.90
N ARG A 60 5.01 0.26 -1.75
CA ARG A 60 4.33 0.90 -2.88
C ARG A 60 5.24 1.81 -3.69
N GLU A 61 6.08 2.58 -3.03
CA GLU A 61 6.77 3.70 -3.68
C GLU A 61 8.15 3.32 -4.20
N PHE A 62 8.86 2.40 -3.55
CA PHE A 62 10.27 2.20 -3.90
C PHE A 62 10.89 0.84 -3.65
N VAL A 63 10.28 -0.07 -2.88
CA VAL A 63 10.81 -1.44 -2.76
C VAL A 63 10.42 -2.21 -4.03
N PRO A 64 11.37 -2.68 -4.83
CA PRO A 64 11.04 -3.21 -6.16
C PRO A 64 10.48 -4.63 -6.10
N SER A 65 11.09 -5.51 -5.30
CA SER A 65 10.71 -6.93 -5.21
C SER A 65 10.63 -7.36 -3.75
N ALA A 66 9.43 -7.52 -3.24
CA ALA A 66 9.20 -8.03 -1.89
C ALA A 66 7.82 -8.66 -1.76
N THR A 67 7.68 -9.56 -0.79
CA THR A 67 6.43 -10.21 -0.41
C THR A 67 6.20 -10.10 1.09
N ALA A 68 4.95 -10.09 1.53
CA ALA A 68 4.60 -10.14 2.94
C ALA A 68 3.24 -10.84 3.16
N PRO A 69 3.16 -11.86 4.03
CA PRO A 69 1.87 -12.42 4.42
C PRO A 69 0.98 -11.34 5.04
N LEU A 70 -0.28 -11.23 4.59
CA LEU A 70 -1.21 -10.25 5.15
C LEU A 70 -1.80 -10.77 6.46
N PRO A 71 -1.73 -10.00 7.57
CA PRO A 71 -2.28 -10.40 8.87
C PRO A 71 -3.80 -10.22 8.89
N LEU A 72 -4.54 -11.11 8.21
CA LEU A 72 -5.99 -11.05 8.12
C LEU A 72 -6.63 -11.04 9.52
N ALA A 73 -7.55 -10.09 9.77
CA ALA A 73 -8.24 -9.94 11.05
C ALA A 73 -9.18 -11.11 11.37
N ARG A 74 -9.61 -11.84 10.33
CA ARG A 74 -10.50 -13.00 10.46
C ARG A 74 -9.85 -14.18 9.74
N PRO A 75 -9.90 -15.39 10.34
CA PRO A 75 -9.52 -16.60 9.62
C PRO A 75 -10.32 -16.72 8.32
N ALA A 76 -9.62 -17.03 7.22
CA ALA A 76 -10.22 -17.29 5.94
C ALA A 76 -9.82 -18.69 5.45
N GLY A 77 -10.50 -19.20 4.42
CA GLY A 77 -10.17 -20.50 3.82
C GLY A 77 -8.83 -20.54 3.09
N ARG A 78 -8.14 -19.40 2.98
CA ARG A 78 -6.82 -19.25 2.36
C ARG A 78 -6.07 -18.07 2.93
N GLU A 79 -4.75 -18.16 2.94
CA GLU A 79 -3.87 -17.02 3.22
C GLU A 79 -3.74 -16.13 1.97
N VAL A 80 -3.38 -14.86 2.19
CA VAL A 80 -3.14 -13.88 1.14
C VAL A 80 -1.79 -13.23 1.39
N THR A 81 -0.93 -13.23 0.38
CA THR A 81 0.39 -12.62 0.42
C THR A 81 0.37 -11.33 -0.40
N LEU A 82 0.79 -10.22 0.21
CA LEU A 82 1.07 -8.98 -0.51
C LEU A 82 2.36 -9.16 -1.31
N ALA A 83 2.39 -8.62 -2.52
CA ALA A 83 3.57 -8.50 -3.35
C ALA A 83 3.75 -7.05 -3.82
N THR A 84 5.00 -6.59 -3.90
CA THR A 84 5.30 -5.25 -4.44
C THR A 84 4.74 -5.11 -5.85
N VAL A 85 5.07 -6.03 -6.74
CA VAL A 85 4.56 -6.08 -8.12
C VAL A 85 4.36 -7.52 -8.55
N LEU A 86 3.22 -7.77 -9.19
CA LEU A 86 2.90 -9.06 -9.82
C LEU A 86 3.25 -9.01 -11.31
N PRO A 87 3.38 -10.17 -12.00
CA PRO A 87 3.51 -10.20 -13.45
C PRO A 87 2.45 -9.32 -14.11
N THR A 88 2.84 -8.58 -15.15
CA THR A 88 1.99 -7.59 -15.85
C THR A 88 1.45 -6.45 -14.97
N ALA A 89 1.96 -6.30 -13.75
CA ALA A 89 1.44 -5.39 -12.72
C ALA A 89 -0.07 -5.60 -12.43
N ALA A 90 -0.48 -6.88 -12.42
CA ALA A 90 -1.83 -7.30 -12.06
C ALA A 90 -2.17 -6.92 -10.61
N ALA A 91 -3.45 -6.69 -10.34
CA ALA A 91 -3.93 -6.37 -9.00
C ALA A 91 -3.96 -7.57 -8.05
N ALA A 92 -4.26 -8.76 -8.55
CA ALA A 92 -4.16 -10.00 -7.79
C ALA A 92 -4.01 -11.22 -8.70
N ILE A 93 -3.38 -12.27 -8.20
CA ILE A 93 -3.35 -13.58 -8.83
C ILE A 93 -3.67 -14.65 -7.78
N VAL A 94 -4.33 -15.70 -8.24
CA VAL A 94 -4.54 -16.93 -7.48
C VAL A 94 -3.88 -18.05 -8.28
N ARG A 95 -2.79 -18.59 -7.75
CA ARG A 95 -2.03 -19.65 -8.40
C ARG A 95 -2.82 -20.97 -8.44
N PRO A 96 -2.43 -21.94 -9.29
CA PRO A 96 -3.09 -23.24 -9.36
C PRO A 96 -3.06 -24.05 -8.05
N ASP A 97 -2.07 -23.81 -7.19
CA ASP A 97 -1.90 -24.42 -5.87
C ASP A 97 -2.70 -23.73 -4.75
N ASN A 98 -3.54 -22.75 -5.10
CA ASN A 98 -4.30 -21.89 -4.17
C ASN A 98 -3.47 -20.87 -3.37
N GLU A 99 -2.22 -20.60 -3.74
CA GLU A 99 -1.54 -19.41 -3.22
C GLU A 99 -2.22 -18.13 -3.77
N ALA A 100 -2.61 -17.20 -2.90
CA ALA A 100 -3.19 -15.91 -3.28
C ALA A 100 -2.14 -14.80 -3.11
N LEU A 101 -1.92 -14.04 -4.18
CA LEU A 101 -1.02 -12.90 -4.17
C LEU A 101 -1.78 -11.64 -4.59
N VAL A 102 -1.57 -10.53 -3.88
CA VAL A 102 -2.14 -9.22 -4.22
C VAL A 102 -1.03 -8.22 -4.51
N GLY A 103 -1.13 -7.52 -5.63
CA GLY A 103 -0.13 -6.58 -6.12
C GLY A 103 -0.34 -5.17 -5.59
N LEU A 104 0.74 -4.52 -5.17
CA LEU A 104 0.69 -3.16 -4.64
C LEU A 104 1.00 -2.09 -5.70
N GLN A 105 1.99 -2.34 -6.54
CA GLN A 105 2.41 -1.50 -7.65
C GLN A 105 1.66 -1.92 -8.92
N VAL A 106 0.43 -1.44 -9.03
CA VAL A 106 -0.45 -1.68 -10.18
C VAL A 106 -0.42 -0.49 -11.15
N LEU A 107 -0.70 -0.76 -12.44
CA LEU A 107 -0.77 0.28 -13.48
C LEU A 107 -1.91 1.26 -13.24
N ASN A 108 -3.10 0.74 -12.92
CA ASN A 108 -4.31 1.53 -12.75
C ASN A 108 -4.77 1.46 -11.29
N ARG A 109 -4.97 2.63 -10.68
CA ARG A 109 -5.42 2.77 -9.29
C ARG A 109 -6.37 3.95 -9.14
N SER A 110 -7.21 3.88 -8.11
CA SER A 110 -8.09 4.97 -7.72
C SER A 110 -7.37 5.96 -6.80
N ALA A 111 -8.12 6.97 -6.34
CA ALA A 111 -7.67 7.95 -5.37
C ALA A 111 -7.48 7.39 -3.94
N ASP A 112 -7.87 6.13 -3.69
CA ASP A 112 -7.80 5.47 -2.37
C ASP A 112 -7.18 4.06 -2.49
N LEU A 113 -5.86 3.98 -2.25
CA LEU A 113 -5.11 2.73 -2.37
C LEU A 113 -5.55 1.66 -1.37
N SER A 114 -6.07 2.06 -0.21
CA SER A 114 -6.54 1.10 0.79
C SER A 114 -7.82 0.40 0.32
N ARG A 115 -8.72 1.15 -0.33
CA ARG A 115 -9.92 0.59 -0.97
C ARG A 115 -9.55 -0.34 -2.12
N ASP A 116 -8.58 0.05 -2.94
CA ASP A 116 -8.11 -0.77 -4.05
C ASP A 116 -7.53 -2.10 -3.57
N LEU A 117 -6.66 -2.09 -2.55
CA LEU A 117 -6.13 -3.31 -1.94
C LEU A 117 -7.21 -4.12 -1.24
N GLY A 118 -8.14 -3.47 -0.52
CA GLY A 118 -9.25 -4.16 0.13
C GLY A 118 -10.10 -4.97 -0.87
N ARG A 119 -10.34 -4.41 -2.06
CA ARG A 119 -11.01 -5.11 -3.17
C ARG A 119 -10.17 -6.26 -3.73
N ALA A 120 -8.87 -6.04 -3.95
CA ALA A 120 -7.98 -7.09 -4.45
C ALA A 120 -7.90 -8.28 -3.48
N VAL A 121 -7.78 -8.02 -2.18
CA VAL A 121 -7.78 -9.04 -1.12
C VAL A 121 -9.12 -9.76 -1.07
N SER A 122 -10.24 -9.03 -1.08
CA SER A 122 -11.58 -9.63 -1.06
C SER A 122 -11.84 -10.53 -2.28
N TRP A 123 -11.39 -10.10 -3.45
CA TRP A 123 -11.42 -10.91 -4.67
C TRP A 123 -10.55 -12.16 -4.52
N ALA A 124 -9.29 -12.02 -4.07
CA ALA A 124 -8.36 -13.13 -3.93
C ALA A 124 -8.89 -14.20 -2.95
N LEU A 125 -9.58 -13.80 -1.88
CA LEU A 125 -10.19 -14.71 -0.91
C LEU A 125 -11.28 -15.64 -1.50
N THR A 126 -11.89 -15.28 -2.62
CA THR A 126 -13.04 -16.00 -3.21
C THR A 126 -12.78 -16.52 -4.63
N ALA A 127 -11.74 -16.03 -5.30
CA ALA A 127 -11.39 -16.40 -6.65
C ALA A 127 -10.87 -17.85 -6.76
N GLN A 128 -11.14 -18.48 -7.89
CA GLN A 128 -10.74 -19.86 -8.17
C GLN A 128 -9.23 -19.98 -8.43
N ALA A 129 -8.66 -21.15 -8.12
CA ALA A 129 -7.30 -21.56 -8.51
C ALA A 129 -7.02 -21.23 -9.99
N GLY A 130 -5.89 -20.57 -10.28
CA GLY A 130 -5.50 -20.15 -11.63
C GLY A 130 -6.11 -18.83 -12.12
N SER A 131 -6.88 -18.11 -11.30
CA SER A 131 -7.49 -16.83 -11.70
C SER A 131 -6.51 -15.67 -11.63
N VAL A 132 -6.69 -14.68 -12.50
CA VAL A 132 -5.96 -13.40 -12.48
C VAL A 132 -6.96 -12.25 -12.43
N LEU A 133 -6.70 -11.26 -11.57
CA LEU A 133 -7.37 -9.97 -11.54
C LEU A 133 -6.41 -8.91 -12.11
N PRO A 134 -6.56 -8.49 -13.37
CA PRO A 134 -5.65 -7.53 -13.97
C PRO A 134 -5.72 -6.16 -13.30
N THR A 135 -6.92 -5.66 -13.02
CA THR A 135 -7.15 -4.36 -12.40
C THR A 135 -8.33 -4.41 -11.44
N VAL A 136 -8.31 -3.55 -10.43
CA VAL A 136 -9.49 -3.29 -9.60
C VAL A 136 -10.33 -2.18 -10.24
N SER A 137 -11.65 -2.37 -10.31
CA SER A 137 -12.56 -1.33 -10.81
C SER A 137 -12.49 -0.09 -9.91
N THR A 138 -12.14 1.08 -10.44
CA THR A 138 -12.00 2.32 -9.65
C THR A 138 -13.32 3.05 -9.42
N THR A 139 -14.41 2.63 -10.09
CA THR A 139 -15.71 3.33 -10.11
C THR A 139 -16.88 2.48 -9.61
N GLY A 140 -16.64 1.26 -9.14
CA GLY A 140 -17.71 0.32 -8.78
C GLY A 140 -18.62 0.80 -7.66
N GLU A 141 -19.95 0.68 -7.88
CA GLU A 141 -20.99 0.84 -6.85
C GLU A 141 -20.95 -0.33 -5.86
N GLY A 142 -21.19 -0.06 -4.57
CA GLY A 142 -21.20 -1.07 -3.49
C GLY A 142 -20.48 -0.65 -2.21
N GLU A 143 -20.58 -1.49 -1.17
CA GLU A 143 -19.85 -1.32 0.09
C GLU A 143 -18.35 -1.42 -0.16
N GLN A 144 -17.61 -0.39 0.24
CA GLN A 144 -16.19 -0.23 -0.07
C GLN A 144 -15.36 -0.73 1.11
N VAL A 145 -14.99 -2.00 1.08
CA VAL A 145 -14.11 -2.60 2.10
C VAL A 145 -12.71 -2.03 1.93
N ARG A 146 -12.18 -1.42 2.99
CA ARG A 146 -10.79 -0.94 3.03
C ARG A 146 -9.88 -2.01 3.61
N LEU A 147 -8.57 -1.86 3.38
CA LEU A 147 -7.58 -2.76 3.94
C LEU A 147 -7.63 -2.79 5.48
N GLN A 148 -7.95 -1.66 6.13
CA GLN A 148 -8.15 -1.58 7.59
C GLN A 148 -9.24 -2.49 8.12
N ASP A 149 -10.27 -2.78 7.32
CA ASP A 149 -11.39 -3.62 7.73
C ASP A 149 -11.05 -5.12 7.63
N LEU A 150 -9.96 -5.45 6.91
CA LEU A 150 -9.55 -6.82 6.59
C LEU A 150 -8.31 -7.27 7.38
N LEU A 151 -7.46 -6.36 7.81
CA LEU A 151 -6.21 -6.67 8.53
C LEU A 151 -6.34 -6.43 10.02
N THR A 152 -5.52 -7.14 10.80
CA THR A 152 -5.30 -6.85 12.22
C THR A 152 -4.50 -5.55 12.31
N PRO A 153 -5.07 -4.41 12.74
CA PRO A 153 -4.46 -3.10 12.53
C PRO A 153 -3.12 -2.91 13.25
N GLU A 154 -2.93 -3.57 14.38
CA GLU A 154 -1.74 -3.45 15.23
C GLU A 154 -0.59 -4.37 14.80
N THR A 155 -0.78 -5.19 13.77
CA THR A 155 0.22 -6.16 13.32
C THR A 155 1.05 -5.59 12.17
N PRO A 156 2.39 -5.43 12.34
CA PRO A 156 3.25 -5.05 11.22
C PRO A 156 3.34 -6.20 10.20
N LEU A 157 3.80 -5.88 8.99
CA LEU A 157 4.09 -6.89 7.97
C LEU A 157 5.44 -7.54 8.24
N ASP A 158 5.48 -8.87 8.11
CA ASP A 158 6.72 -9.63 7.98
C ASP A 158 7.14 -9.62 6.51
N ILE A 159 8.13 -8.77 6.18
CA ILE A 159 8.52 -8.49 4.79
C ILE A 159 9.75 -9.29 4.41
N THR A 160 9.63 -10.04 3.33
CA THR A 160 10.76 -10.66 2.63
C THR A 160 11.10 -9.83 1.40
N VAL A 161 12.26 -9.19 1.41
CA VAL A 161 12.83 -8.55 0.20
C VAL A 161 13.52 -9.61 -0.63
N HIS A 162 13.23 -9.62 -1.93
CA HIS A 162 13.83 -10.55 -2.89
C HIS A 162 14.85 -9.79 -3.76
N PRO A 163 15.97 -10.43 -4.14
CA PRO A 163 16.96 -9.80 -5.01
C PRO A 163 16.43 -9.55 -6.43
N ASP A 164 15.43 -10.33 -6.85
CA ASP A 164 14.84 -10.32 -8.18
C ASP A 164 13.38 -10.82 -8.13
N PHE A 165 12.78 -11.07 -9.29
CA PHE A 165 11.40 -11.59 -9.42
C PHE A 165 11.34 -13.12 -9.62
N ALA A 166 12.38 -13.89 -9.31
CA ALA A 166 12.36 -15.34 -9.47
C ALA A 166 11.19 -16.01 -8.73
N TRP A 167 10.76 -15.43 -7.61
CA TRP A 167 9.58 -15.84 -6.84
C TRP A 167 8.26 -15.78 -7.62
N TRP A 168 8.18 -15.12 -8.78
CA TRP A 168 7.01 -15.14 -9.67
C TRP A 168 6.69 -16.54 -10.20
N ILE A 169 7.70 -17.39 -10.34
CA ILE A 169 7.55 -18.76 -10.85
C ILE A 169 7.35 -19.71 -9.67
N PRO A 170 6.17 -20.35 -9.52
CA PRO A 170 5.93 -21.28 -8.44
C PRO A 170 6.61 -22.63 -8.70
N GLY A 171 7.24 -23.18 -7.66
CA GLY A 171 7.87 -24.51 -7.68
C GLY A 171 9.05 -24.62 -8.65
N ASP A 172 9.39 -25.85 -9.00
CA ASP A 172 10.60 -26.17 -9.78
C ASP A 172 10.34 -26.32 -11.29
N GLN A 173 9.15 -25.96 -11.78
CA GLN A 173 8.83 -26.08 -13.21
C GLN A 173 9.46 -24.94 -14.02
N PRO A 174 10.07 -25.22 -15.18
CA PRO A 174 10.62 -24.18 -16.03
C PRO A 174 9.49 -23.26 -16.52
N PRO A 175 9.69 -21.93 -16.49
CA PRO A 175 8.72 -20.99 -17.03
C PRO A 175 8.55 -21.20 -18.55
N SER A 176 7.40 -20.80 -19.10
CA SER A 176 7.26 -20.68 -20.55
C SER A 176 8.23 -19.63 -21.09
N ASP A 177 8.57 -19.69 -22.38
CA ASP A 177 9.47 -18.70 -23.01
C ASP A 177 8.98 -17.26 -22.81
N GLU A 178 7.67 -17.04 -22.88
CA GLU A 178 7.05 -15.74 -22.63
C GLU A 178 7.22 -15.28 -21.18
N ALA A 179 7.01 -16.17 -20.21
CA ALA A 179 7.21 -15.87 -18.80
C ALA A 179 8.69 -15.62 -18.47
N ALA A 180 9.61 -16.38 -19.08
CA ALA A 180 11.05 -16.18 -18.95
C ALA A 180 11.49 -14.81 -19.50
N ALA A 181 10.99 -14.42 -20.67
CA ALA A 181 11.28 -13.11 -21.27
C ALA A 181 10.71 -11.96 -20.43
N SER A 182 9.48 -12.10 -19.93
CA SER A 182 8.86 -11.10 -19.04
C SER A 182 9.63 -10.96 -17.73
N LEU A 183 10.09 -12.06 -17.14
CA LEU A 183 10.92 -12.08 -15.94
C LEU A 183 12.27 -11.39 -16.19
N GLN A 184 12.95 -11.72 -17.29
CA GLN A 184 14.21 -11.08 -17.66
C GLN A 184 14.05 -9.56 -17.82
N GLN A 185 12.97 -9.12 -18.48
CA GLN A 185 12.67 -7.70 -18.65
C GLN A 185 12.40 -7.01 -17.31
N ALA A 186 11.63 -7.64 -16.41
CA ALA A 186 11.36 -7.10 -15.08
C ALA A 186 12.64 -7.00 -14.23
N ASN A 187 13.48 -8.04 -14.25
CA ASN A 187 14.76 -8.07 -13.54
C ASN A 187 15.77 -7.05 -14.10
N ALA A 188 15.72 -6.72 -15.39
CA ALA A 188 16.59 -5.67 -15.95
C ALA A 188 16.27 -4.26 -15.41
N ALA A 189 15.10 -4.06 -14.81
CA ALA A 189 14.64 -2.78 -14.27
C ALA A 189 14.82 -2.64 -12.75
N ILE A 190 15.28 -3.70 -12.05
CA ILE A 190 15.44 -3.67 -10.60
C ILE A 190 16.77 -3.04 -10.20
N MET A 191 16.75 -2.22 -9.16
CA MET A 191 17.95 -1.77 -8.45
C MET A 191 18.14 -2.64 -7.21
N PRO A 192 19.37 -3.14 -6.93
CA PRO A 192 19.65 -3.87 -5.70
C PRO A 192 19.16 -3.08 -4.48
N THR A 193 18.33 -3.73 -3.67
CA THR A 193 17.65 -3.10 -2.53
C THR A 193 17.72 -4.01 -1.32
N GLU A 194 18.15 -3.47 -0.19
CA GLU A 194 18.21 -4.21 1.08
C GLU A 194 17.46 -3.43 2.18
N ALA A 195 16.80 -4.16 3.07
CA ALA A 195 16.19 -3.56 4.24
C ALA A 195 17.27 -3.14 5.24
N VAL A 196 17.20 -1.90 5.72
CA VAL A 196 18.08 -1.44 6.80
C VAL A 196 17.49 -1.91 8.13
N SER A 197 18.28 -2.61 8.92
CA SER A 197 17.89 -3.14 10.23
C SER A 197 18.57 -2.40 11.37
N GLY A 198 17.88 -2.25 12.49
CA GLY A 198 18.40 -1.59 13.68
C GLY A 198 17.30 -1.21 14.66
N ALA A 199 17.67 -0.89 15.90
CA ALA A 199 16.71 -0.48 16.92
C ALA A 199 16.00 0.82 16.48
N GLY A 200 14.67 0.78 16.42
CA GLY A 200 13.85 1.93 16.02
C GLY A 200 13.88 2.25 14.51
N ILE A 201 14.43 1.37 13.69
CA ILE A 201 14.42 1.49 12.23
C ILE A 201 13.25 0.67 11.68
N GLU A 202 12.32 1.35 11.03
CA GLU A 202 11.20 0.76 10.31
C GLU A 202 11.12 1.36 8.91
N ALA A 203 10.76 0.54 7.92
CA ALA A 203 10.54 0.97 6.53
C ALA A 203 11.67 1.81 5.91
N ALA A 204 12.92 1.46 6.24
CA ALA A 204 14.12 2.05 5.67
C ALA A 204 14.84 1.03 4.77
N TYR A 205 15.27 1.48 3.60
CA TYR A 205 15.88 0.62 2.60
C TYR A 205 17.09 1.31 1.98
N TRP A 206 18.18 0.56 1.90
CA TRP A 206 19.35 0.92 1.14
C TRP A 206 19.17 0.48 -0.31
N VAL A 207 19.46 1.35 -1.25
CA VAL A 207 19.31 1.09 -2.68
C VAL A 207 20.60 1.43 -3.40
N ASP A 208 21.16 0.46 -4.11
CA ASP A 208 22.27 0.70 -5.03
C ASP A 208 21.74 1.33 -6.33
N ALA A 209 21.91 2.64 -6.47
CA ALA A 209 21.54 3.36 -7.69
C ALA A 209 22.72 3.52 -8.66
N GLY A 210 23.84 2.80 -8.46
CA GLY A 210 25.05 2.88 -9.27
C GLY A 210 26.08 3.85 -8.69
N ASP A 211 26.07 5.10 -9.14
CA ASP A 211 27.10 6.09 -8.77
C ASP A 211 27.13 6.39 -7.26
N LYS A 212 25.97 6.38 -6.62
CA LYS A 212 25.79 6.52 -5.17
C LYS A 212 24.63 5.67 -4.70
N ALA A 213 24.81 5.04 -3.55
CA ALA A 213 23.70 4.41 -2.87
C ALA A 213 22.78 5.45 -2.21
N HIS A 214 21.51 5.13 -2.12
CA HIS A 214 20.49 5.97 -1.49
C HIS A 214 19.89 5.27 -0.29
N LEU A 215 19.66 6.01 0.79
CA LEU A 215 18.75 5.60 1.85
C LEU A 215 17.35 6.13 1.55
N ARG A 216 16.38 5.23 1.39
CA ARG A 216 14.96 5.57 1.25
C ARG A 216 14.24 5.19 2.54
N TRP A 217 13.71 6.17 3.26
CA TRP A 217 13.12 5.96 4.58
C TRP A 217 11.75 6.61 4.68
N VAL A 218 10.71 5.80 4.89
CA VAL A 218 9.39 6.31 5.25
C VAL A 218 9.36 6.62 6.74
N ARG A 219 9.00 7.86 7.07
CA ARG A 219 8.95 8.35 8.46
C ARG A 219 7.51 8.61 8.90
N PRO A 220 7.10 8.15 10.10
CA PRO A 220 5.74 8.35 10.60
C PRO A 220 5.50 9.76 11.19
N GLU A 221 6.57 10.52 11.46
CA GLU A 221 6.47 11.86 12.04
C GLU A 221 5.74 12.85 11.13
N GLN A 222 5.19 13.90 11.74
CA GLN A 222 4.64 15.03 10.99
C GLN A 222 5.73 15.71 10.17
N GLU A 223 5.46 15.93 8.88
CA GLU A 223 6.40 16.47 7.89
C GLU A 223 7.11 17.74 8.40
N GLU A 224 6.38 18.72 8.93
CA GLU A 224 6.97 19.98 9.41
C GLU A 224 7.98 19.76 10.54
N GLN A 225 7.72 18.80 11.44
CA GLN A 225 8.62 18.50 12.56
C GLN A 225 9.86 17.75 12.07
N LEU A 226 9.67 16.79 11.16
CA LEU A 226 10.76 16.04 10.55
C LEU A 226 11.68 16.96 9.76
N LEU A 227 11.14 17.79 8.86
CA LEU A 227 11.94 18.72 8.05
C LEU A 227 12.68 19.73 8.93
N ALA A 228 12.06 20.25 9.99
CA ALA A 228 12.73 21.13 10.93
C ALA A 228 13.88 20.43 11.68
N ALA A 229 13.73 19.14 12.03
CA ALA A 229 14.81 18.37 12.65
C ALA A 229 15.96 18.12 11.67
N LEU A 230 15.66 17.70 10.44
CA LEU A 230 16.66 17.47 9.39
C LEU A 230 17.42 18.75 9.03
N ALA A 231 16.74 19.90 8.95
CA ALA A 231 17.38 21.18 8.71
C ALA A 231 18.38 21.57 9.82
N ARG A 232 18.08 21.25 11.09
CA ARG A 232 19.01 21.48 12.22
C ARG A 232 20.21 20.53 12.20
N LEU A 233 20.03 19.29 11.75
CA LEU A 233 21.14 18.36 11.53
C LEU A 233 22.04 18.87 10.40
N ALA A 234 21.45 19.27 9.26
CA ALA A 234 22.17 19.81 8.12
C ALA A 234 22.97 21.07 8.48
N ALA A 235 22.39 21.99 9.27
CA ALA A 235 23.07 23.21 9.71
C ALA A 235 24.27 22.96 10.64
N ARG A 236 24.41 21.74 11.18
CA ARG A 236 25.53 21.30 12.02
C ARG A 236 26.47 20.35 11.29
N ASP A 237 26.26 20.11 9.99
CA ASP A 237 26.95 19.08 9.21
C ASP A 237 26.80 17.66 9.83
N GLU A 238 25.68 17.41 10.52
CA GLU A 238 25.33 16.12 11.17
C GLU A 238 24.25 15.36 10.38
N LEU A 239 23.95 15.78 9.14
CA LEU A 239 23.01 15.09 8.26
C LEU A 239 23.74 14.09 7.35
N ASP A 240 24.43 13.15 7.98
CA ASP A 240 25.06 11.99 7.36
C ASP A 240 24.60 10.70 8.07
N LEU A 241 25.14 9.56 7.65
CA LEU A 241 24.88 8.25 8.29
C LEU A 241 26.05 7.82 9.19
N GLY A 242 26.89 8.76 9.60
CA GLY A 242 28.22 8.53 10.15
C GLY A 242 29.29 8.37 9.07
N GLY A 243 30.55 8.51 9.48
CA GLY A 243 31.73 8.05 8.75
C GLY A 243 32.33 6.81 9.42
N ASP A 244 33.26 6.15 8.72
CA ASP A 244 34.01 4.97 9.20
C ASP A 244 34.51 5.07 10.66
#